data_AF-A0A1J5G357-F1
#
_entry.id   AF-A0A1J5G357-F1
#
_cell.length_a   1.000
_cell.length_b   1.000
_cell.length_c   1.000
_cell.angle_alpha   90.00
_cell.angle_beta   90.00
_cell.angle_gamma   90.00
#
_symmetry.space_group_name_H-M   'P 1'
#
loop_
_entity.id
_entity.type
_entity.pdbx_description
1 polymer ?
#
loop_
_entity_poly.entity_id
_entity_poly.type
_entity_poly.pdbx_seq_one_letter_code
_entity_poly.pdbx_strand_id
1 'polypeptide(L)'
;MVKIITITGNYCDLGLIELENNKSILWNNLTDENLPELPLGTKIEIAIEFDTNDFLSGENRIVWATYEMRQAEIIGNSLFAQNISSEIEKTKIGSSEIYLIRLNKDDDINEAINFIWKSESGLRLKPDWSYPKLEKNKSFESWLNGY
;
A
#
# COMPACT_ATOMS: atom_id res chain seq x y z
N MET A 1 -5.74 -7.46 -7.83
CA MET A 1 -4.91 -8.28 -8.75
C MET A 1 -3.73 -8.71 -7.92
N VAL A 2 -3.53 -10.01 -7.76
CA VAL A 2 -2.40 -10.52 -7.01
C VAL A 2 -1.11 -10.19 -7.76
N LYS A 3 -0.19 -9.51 -7.09
CA LYS A 3 1.17 -9.33 -7.56
C LYS A 3 2.10 -10.19 -6.71
N ILE A 4 3.03 -10.85 -7.38
CA ILE A 4 4.04 -11.70 -6.75
C ILE A 4 5.40 -11.09 -7.06
N ILE A 5 6.16 -10.78 -6.01
CA ILE A 5 7.58 -10.44 -6.12
C ILE A 5 8.35 -11.67 -5.69
N THR A 6 9.11 -12.24 -6.62
CA THR A 6 9.98 -13.38 -6.34
C THR A 6 11.41 -12.90 -6.22
N ILE A 7 12.09 -13.31 -5.15
CA ILE A 7 13.51 -13.08 -4.94
C ILE A 7 14.17 -14.42 -4.62
N THR A 8 15.27 -14.70 -5.29
CA THR A 8 16.07 -15.90 -5.07
C THR A 8 17.33 -15.57 -4.29
N GLY A 9 17.80 -16.57 -3.54
CA GLY A 9 19.01 -16.49 -2.74
C GLY A 9 19.52 -17.87 -2.38
N ASN A 10 20.58 -17.91 -1.60
CA ASN A 10 21.18 -19.14 -1.09
C ASN A 10 21.11 -19.16 0.43
N TYR A 11 20.76 -20.32 0.97
CA TYR A 11 20.85 -20.59 2.39
C TYR A 11 22.31 -20.68 2.81
N CYS A 12 22.67 -19.84 3.78
CA CYS A 12 23.95 -19.81 4.45
C CYS A 12 23.79 -20.39 5.86
N ASP A 13 24.88 -20.36 6.63
CA ASP A 13 24.86 -20.88 7.99
C ASP A 13 23.96 -20.04 8.92
N LEU A 14 23.50 -20.65 10.01
CA LEU A 14 22.76 -20.01 11.10
C LEU A 14 21.46 -19.29 10.66
N GLY A 15 20.78 -19.80 9.62
CA GLY A 15 19.53 -19.22 9.15
C GLY A 15 19.67 -17.97 8.31
N LEU A 16 20.88 -17.61 7.91
CA LEU A 16 21.11 -16.49 7.02
C LEU A 16 20.76 -16.89 5.59
N ILE A 17 20.01 -16.06 4.89
CA ILE A 17 19.75 -16.20 3.45
C ILE A 17 20.40 -15.01 2.75
N GLU A 18 21.36 -15.29 1.87
CA GLU A 18 21.97 -14.29 1.00
C GLU A 18 21.19 -14.21 -0.32
N LEU A 19 20.58 -13.07 -0.57
CA LEU A 19 19.77 -12.82 -1.77
C LEU A 19 20.65 -12.35 -2.93
N GLU A 20 20.21 -12.59 -4.17
CA GLU A 20 20.93 -12.17 -5.39
C GLU A 20 21.15 -10.64 -5.51
N ASN A 21 20.40 -9.84 -4.75
CA ASN A 21 20.54 -8.39 -4.70
C ASN A 21 21.54 -7.90 -3.62
N ASN A 22 22.39 -8.79 -3.11
CA ASN A 22 23.38 -8.56 -2.04
C ASN A 22 22.77 -8.11 -0.70
N LYS A 23 21.47 -8.31 -0.49
CA LYS A 23 20.84 -8.18 0.82
C LYS A 23 20.83 -9.53 1.51
N SER A 24 20.77 -9.50 2.83
CA SER A 24 20.61 -10.70 3.64
C SER A 24 19.34 -10.64 4.48
N ILE A 25 18.75 -11.81 4.70
CA ILE A 25 17.57 -11.99 5.54
C ILE A 25 17.88 -13.12 6.52
N LEU A 26 17.55 -12.91 7.80
CA LEU A 26 17.57 -13.97 8.80
C LEU A 26 16.26 -14.75 8.75
N TRP A 27 16.32 -16.06 8.89
CA TRP A 27 15.15 -16.94 8.92
C TRP A 27 14.08 -16.47 9.91
N ASN A 28 14.52 -16.08 11.11
CA ASN A 28 13.64 -15.60 12.17
C ASN A 28 12.97 -14.24 11.87
N ASN A 29 13.39 -13.54 10.81
CA ASN A 29 12.67 -12.36 10.33
C ASN A 29 11.49 -12.73 9.41
N LEU A 30 11.45 -13.96 8.91
CA LEU A 30 10.41 -14.46 8.00
C LEU A 30 9.33 -15.28 8.72
N THR A 31 9.72 -15.99 9.78
CA THR A 31 8.83 -16.89 10.51
C THR A 31 9.29 -17.04 11.96
N ASP A 32 8.36 -17.32 12.86
CA ASP A 32 8.63 -17.71 14.26
C ASP A 32 8.98 -19.20 14.39
N GLU A 33 8.98 -19.94 13.28
CA GLU A 33 9.34 -21.35 13.26
C GLU A 33 10.85 -21.56 13.46
N ASN A 34 11.21 -22.76 13.92
CA ASN A 34 12.60 -23.14 14.10
C ASN A 34 13.38 -23.09 12.78
N LEU A 35 14.68 -22.85 12.91
CA LEU A 35 15.64 -22.90 11.81
C LEU A 35 15.57 -24.26 11.10
N PRO A 36 15.44 -24.28 9.77
CA PRO A 36 15.34 -25.52 9.02
C PRO A 36 16.74 -26.15 8.86
N GLU A 37 16.80 -27.48 8.89
CA GLU A 37 18.03 -28.23 8.62
C GLU A 37 18.28 -28.32 7.10
N LEU A 38 18.76 -27.22 6.51
CA LEU A 38 19.07 -27.14 5.08
C LEU A 38 20.58 -27.22 4.82
N PRO A 39 21.03 -27.95 3.78
CA PRO A 39 22.42 -27.90 3.34
C PRO A 39 22.86 -26.48 2.97
N LEU A 40 24.12 -26.15 3.25
CA LEU A 40 24.72 -24.88 2.80
C LEU A 40 24.67 -24.77 1.28
N GLY A 41 24.30 -23.59 0.78
CA GLY A 41 24.12 -23.34 -0.65
C GLY A 41 22.79 -23.85 -1.21
N THR A 42 21.86 -24.32 -0.37
CA THR A 42 20.49 -24.64 -0.81
C THR A 42 19.85 -23.38 -1.39
N LYS A 43 19.30 -23.48 -2.61
CA LYS A 43 18.59 -22.37 -3.23
C LYS A 43 17.29 -22.10 -2.48
N ILE A 44 17.10 -20.87 -2.03
CA ILE A 44 15.87 -20.39 -1.41
C ILE A 44 15.17 -19.46 -2.40
N GLU A 45 13.86 -19.67 -2.54
CA GLU A 45 12.97 -18.78 -3.28
C GLU A 45 12.00 -18.17 -2.29
N ILE A 46 11.99 -16.84 -2.21
CA ILE A 46 11.07 -16.06 -1.39
C ILE A 46 10.08 -15.40 -2.34
N ALA A 47 8.81 -15.76 -2.20
CA ALA A 47 7.72 -15.11 -2.91
C ALA A 47 6.95 -14.23 -1.92
N ILE A 48 6.84 -12.94 -2.24
CA ILE A 48 5.97 -12.00 -1.53
C ILE A 48 4.74 -11.81 -2.40
N GLU A 49 3.60 -12.31 -1.90
CA GLU A 49 2.30 -12.14 -2.53
C GLU A 49 1.55 -11.00 -1.84
N PHE A 50 0.96 -10.12 -2.62
CA PHE A 50 0.00 -9.13 -2.12
C PHE A 50 -1.13 -8.95 -3.12
N ASP A 51 -2.38 -8.93 -2.65
CA ASP A 51 -3.49 -8.52 -3.50
C ASP A 51 -3.52 -7.00 -3.56
N THR A 52 -3.39 -6.44 -4.76
CA THR A 52 -3.56 -5.00 -4.94
C THR A 52 -4.97 -4.52 -4.55
N ASN A 53 -5.95 -5.43 -4.43
CA ASN A 53 -7.28 -5.14 -3.93
C ASN A 53 -7.33 -4.97 -2.41
N ASP A 54 -6.35 -5.49 -1.65
CA ASP A 54 -6.29 -5.29 -0.20
C ASP A 54 -6.10 -3.82 0.15
N PHE A 55 -5.37 -3.07 -0.70
CA PHE A 55 -5.27 -1.61 -0.60
C PHE A 55 -6.60 -0.87 -0.90
N LEU A 56 -7.62 -1.58 -1.38
CA LEU A 56 -8.97 -1.07 -1.67
C LEU A 56 -10.04 -1.66 -0.75
N SER A 57 -9.63 -2.46 0.25
CA SER A 57 -10.54 -3.12 1.19
C SER A 57 -11.00 -2.18 2.32
N GLY A 58 -10.24 -1.11 2.58
CA GLY A 58 -10.44 -0.26 3.75
C GLY A 58 -9.82 -0.82 5.03
N GLU A 59 -8.94 -1.83 4.93
CA GLU A 59 -8.23 -2.39 6.08
C GLU A 59 -7.51 -1.28 6.88
N ASN A 60 -7.51 -1.41 8.21
CA ASN A 60 -7.07 -0.37 9.14
C ASN A 60 -7.76 0.98 8.96
N ARG A 61 -8.96 0.99 8.34
CA ARG A 61 -9.75 2.19 7.98
C ARG A 61 -9.08 3.09 6.96
N ILE A 62 -8.04 2.63 6.27
CA ILE A 62 -7.34 3.43 5.26
C ILE A 62 -8.06 3.28 3.93
N VAL A 63 -8.58 4.38 3.40
CA VAL A 63 -9.38 4.38 2.15
C VAL A 63 -8.69 5.08 0.99
N TRP A 64 -7.57 5.76 1.25
CA TRP A 64 -6.75 6.41 0.21
C TRP A 64 -5.32 6.64 0.71
N ALA A 65 -4.35 6.66 -0.21
CA ALA A 65 -3.02 7.19 0.04
C ALA A 65 -2.51 8.01 -1.14
N THR A 66 -1.69 9.02 -0.85
CA THR A 66 -1.12 9.92 -1.84
C THR A 66 0.20 10.50 -1.37
N TYR A 67 1.11 10.80 -2.30
CA TYR A 67 2.32 11.58 -2.04
C TYR A 67 2.06 13.09 -1.90
N GLU A 68 0.87 13.58 -2.22
CA GLU A 68 0.53 15.01 -2.23
C GLU A 68 -0.45 15.38 -1.12
N MET A 69 0.00 16.23 -0.18
CA MET A 69 -0.85 16.73 0.92
C MET A 69 -2.13 17.39 0.41
N ARG A 70 -2.04 18.18 -0.66
CA ARG A 70 -3.19 18.84 -1.28
C ARG A 70 -4.28 17.86 -1.70
N GLN A 71 -3.89 16.71 -2.27
CA GLN A 71 -4.84 15.68 -2.65
C GLN A 71 -5.49 15.06 -1.41
N ALA A 72 -4.71 14.77 -0.37
CA ALA A 72 -5.22 14.24 0.88
C ALA A 72 -6.25 15.19 1.53
N GLU A 73 -5.96 16.49 1.57
CA GLU A 73 -6.86 17.52 2.09
C GLU A 73 -8.16 17.62 1.29
N ILE A 74 -8.07 17.61 -0.05
CA ILE A 74 -9.25 17.71 -0.91
C ILE A 74 -10.18 16.51 -0.72
N ILE A 75 -9.62 15.29 -0.68
CA ILE A 75 -10.42 14.08 -0.47
C ILE A 75 -11.00 14.08 0.95
N GLY A 76 -10.20 14.40 1.98
CA GLY A 76 -10.67 14.48 3.37
C GLY A 76 -11.81 15.49 3.57
N ASN A 77 -11.69 16.69 2.98
CA ASN A 77 -12.75 17.70 3.00
C ASN A 77 -14.00 17.25 2.24
N SER A 78 -13.83 16.50 1.15
CA SER A 78 -14.95 15.96 0.38
C SER A 78 -15.71 14.89 1.15
N LEU A 79 -14.99 14.00 1.87
CA LEU A 79 -15.58 13.03 2.79
C LEU A 79 -16.34 13.73 3.92
N PHE A 80 -15.75 14.76 4.51
CA PHE A 80 -16.40 15.56 5.55
C PHE A 80 -17.73 16.17 5.08
N ALA A 81 -17.79 16.66 3.83
CA ALA A 81 -19.02 17.17 3.23
C ALA A 81 -20.11 16.09 3.04
N GLN A 82 -19.73 14.81 2.99
CA GLN A 82 -20.66 13.67 3.00
C GLN A 82 -20.99 13.18 4.43
N ASN A 83 -20.59 13.92 5.47
CA ASN A 83 -20.67 13.51 6.87
C ASN A 83 -19.83 12.28 7.24
N ILE A 84 -18.82 11.95 6.42
CA ILE A 84 -17.87 10.88 6.69
C ILE A 84 -16.65 11.48 7.40
N SER A 85 -16.36 10.98 8.60
CA SER A 85 -15.27 11.52 9.42
C SER A 85 -13.96 10.80 9.15
N SER A 86 -12.92 11.54 8.79
CA SER A 86 -11.58 11.01 8.47
C SER A 86 -10.47 11.89 9.02
N GLU A 87 -9.29 11.31 9.19
CA GLU A 87 -8.03 11.97 9.51
C GLU A 87 -6.98 11.74 8.43
N ILE A 88 -6.01 12.66 8.33
CA ILE A 88 -4.86 12.52 7.45
C ILE A 88 -3.65 12.14 8.30
N GLU A 89 -3.15 10.93 8.11
CA GLU A 89 -1.95 10.43 8.76
C GLU A 89 -0.76 10.55 7.82
N LYS A 90 0.39 11.01 8.34
CA LYS A 90 1.63 11.08 7.57
C LYS A 90 2.52 9.89 7.96
N THR A 91 2.89 9.07 6.98
CA THR A 91 3.85 7.97 7.17
C THR A 91 4.96 8.00 6.12
N LYS A 92 5.87 7.02 6.15
CA LYS A 92 6.98 6.90 5.21
C LYS A 92 6.99 5.52 4.55
N ILE A 93 7.18 5.51 3.24
CA ILE A 93 7.52 4.31 2.46
C ILE A 93 8.93 4.53 1.91
N GLY A 94 9.90 3.82 2.48
CA GLY A 94 11.32 4.06 2.21
C GLY A 94 11.73 5.49 2.58
N SER A 95 12.26 6.24 1.61
CA SER A 95 12.64 7.66 1.76
C SER A 95 11.53 8.65 1.38
N SER A 96 10.32 8.16 1.10
CA SER A 96 9.20 8.97 0.60
C SER A 96 8.14 9.14 1.68
N GLU A 97 7.71 10.39 1.88
CA GLU A 97 6.58 10.70 2.75
C GLU A 97 5.29 10.43 1.99
N ILE A 98 4.34 9.75 2.63
CA ILE A 98 3.02 9.45 2.07
C ILE A 98 1.95 9.87 3.08
N TYR A 99 0.84 10.38 2.56
CA TYR A 99 -0.32 10.80 3.32
C TYR A 99 -1.42 9.76 3.15
N LEU A 100 -1.91 9.24 4.27
CA LEU A 100 -2.98 8.26 4.34
C LEU A 100 -4.26 8.96 4.80
N ILE A 101 -5.39 8.62 4.19
CA ILE A 101 -6.71 9.04 4.67
C ILE A 101 -7.31 7.87 5.42
N ARG A 102 -7.44 8.04 6.74
CA ARG A 102 -7.98 7.04 7.66
C ARG A 102 -9.34 7.48 8.15
N LEU A 103 -10.34 6.60 8.09
CA LEU A 103 -11.65 6.88 8.65
C LEU A 103 -11.66 6.71 10.17
N ASN A 104 -12.54 7.46 10.83
CA ASN A 104 -12.71 7.35 12.28
C ASN A 104 -13.60 6.16 12.68
N LYS A 105 -14.45 5.67 11.77
CA LYS A 105 -15.40 4.56 11.99
C LYS A 105 -15.30 3.53 10.88
N ASP A 106 -15.45 2.26 11.24
CA ASP A 106 -15.43 1.15 10.28
C ASP A 106 -16.69 1.13 9.39
N ASP A 107 -17.83 1.53 9.93
CA ASP A 107 -19.12 1.52 9.21
C ASP A 107 -19.09 2.41 7.95
N ASP A 108 -18.26 3.45 7.94
CA ASP A 108 -18.15 4.42 6.86
C ASP A 108 -17.24 3.92 5.70
N ILE A 109 -16.52 2.80 5.88
CA ILE A 109 -15.51 2.31 4.93
C ILE A 109 -16.09 2.13 3.52
N ASN A 110 -17.20 1.38 3.41
CA ASN A 110 -17.80 1.08 2.12
C ASN A 110 -18.35 2.34 1.45
N GLU A 111 -18.93 3.25 2.24
CA GLU A 111 -19.48 4.50 1.73
C GLU A 111 -18.36 5.42 1.21
N ALA A 112 -17.28 5.57 1.97
CA ALA A 112 -16.12 6.36 1.60
C ALA A 112 -15.44 5.81 0.33
N ILE A 113 -15.20 4.50 0.30
CA ILE A 113 -14.68 3.79 -0.88
C ILE A 113 -15.61 4.05 -2.07
N ASN A 114 -16.91 3.83 -1.92
CA ASN A 114 -17.84 4.06 -3.03
C ASN A 114 -17.80 5.52 -3.51
N PHE A 115 -17.81 6.49 -2.60
CA PHE A 115 -17.75 7.90 -2.92
C PHE A 115 -16.45 8.32 -3.61
N ILE A 116 -15.30 7.81 -3.17
CA ILE A 116 -13.99 8.18 -3.72
C ILE A 116 -13.82 7.66 -5.15
N TRP A 117 -14.15 6.39 -5.43
CA TRP A 117 -13.76 5.77 -6.70
C TRP A 117 -14.86 5.03 -7.47
N LYS A 118 -15.97 4.59 -6.85
CA LYS A 118 -16.97 3.75 -7.55
C LYS A 118 -18.23 4.51 -7.98
N SER A 119 -18.63 5.56 -7.28
CA SER A 119 -19.91 6.24 -7.48
C SER A 119 -19.82 7.30 -8.59
N GLU A 120 -20.82 7.30 -9.48
CA GLU A 120 -21.02 8.33 -10.52
C GLU A 120 -21.24 9.73 -9.93
N SER A 121 -21.82 9.82 -8.72
CA SER A 121 -22.03 11.08 -7.99
C SER A 121 -20.87 11.45 -7.07
N GLY A 122 -19.81 10.63 -7.03
CA GLY A 122 -18.65 10.80 -6.18
C GLY A 122 -17.48 11.50 -6.88
N LEU A 123 -16.28 11.32 -6.34
CA LEU A 123 -15.06 11.90 -6.91
C LEU A 123 -14.59 11.13 -8.16
N ARG A 124 -15.00 9.88 -8.34
CA ARG A 124 -14.61 9.00 -9.47
C ARG A 124 -13.09 8.91 -9.68
N LEU A 125 -12.32 9.08 -8.59
CA LEU A 125 -10.87 8.96 -8.63
C LEU A 125 -10.51 7.51 -8.87
N LYS A 126 -9.74 7.25 -9.93
CA LYS A 126 -9.18 5.92 -10.14
C LYS A 126 -8.00 5.75 -9.19
N PRO A 127 -7.97 4.66 -8.40
CA PRO A 127 -6.82 4.36 -7.57
C PRO A 127 -5.58 4.20 -8.45
N ASP A 128 -4.68 5.18 -8.36
CA ASP A 128 -3.38 5.18 -9.01
C ASP A 128 -2.33 5.11 -7.90
N TRP A 129 -2.03 3.89 -7.47
CA TRP A 129 -1.12 3.60 -6.35
C TRP A 129 0.35 3.59 -6.79
N SER A 130 0.62 3.75 -8.09
CA SER A 130 1.96 3.67 -8.65
C SER A 130 2.19 4.82 -9.62
N TYR A 131 2.38 6.01 -9.06
CA TYR A 131 2.96 7.13 -9.79
C TYR A 131 4.32 7.48 -9.17
N PRO A 132 5.34 7.80 -9.99
CA PRO A 132 6.65 8.17 -9.47
C PRO A 132 6.55 9.30 -8.47
N LYS A 133 7.39 9.26 -7.43
CA LYS A 133 7.59 10.40 -6.53
C LYS A 133 7.93 11.62 -7.38
N LEU A 134 7.20 12.73 -7.18
CA LEU A 134 7.25 14.00 -7.95
C LEU A 134 6.36 14.05 -9.21
N GLU A 135 5.79 12.93 -9.64
CA GLU A 135 4.68 12.97 -10.59
C GLU A 135 3.35 13.19 -9.86
N LYS A 136 2.39 13.73 -10.60
CA LYS A 136 1.03 13.93 -10.08
C LYS A 136 0.16 12.72 -10.35
N ASN A 137 -0.78 12.46 -9.45
CA ASN A 137 -1.82 11.46 -9.69
C ASN A 137 -2.67 11.90 -10.90
N LYS A 138 -2.55 11.18 -12.02
CA LYS A 138 -3.19 11.56 -13.28
C LYS A 138 -4.70 11.56 -13.18
N SER A 139 -5.27 10.60 -12.44
CA SER A 139 -6.72 10.55 -12.23
C SER A 139 -7.21 11.78 -11.46
N PHE A 140 -6.46 12.22 -10.45
CA PHE A 140 -6.80 13.39 -9.66
C PHE A 140 -6.70 14.68 -10.47
N GLU A 141 -5.65 14.82 -11.28
CA GLU A 141 -5.51 15.98 -12.17
C GLU A 141 -6.58 16.00 -13.26
N SER A 142 -6.94 14.86 -13.85
CA SER A 142 -8.07 14.78 -14.78
C SER A 142 -9.38 15.24 -14.12
N TRP A 143 -9.66 14.74 -12.91
CA TRP A 143 -10.84 15.14 -12.14
C TRP A 143 -10.86 16.64 -11.84
N LEU A 144 -9.75 17.23 -11.40
CA LEU A 144 -9.63 18.67 -11.17
C LEU A 144 -9.90 19.50 -12.43
N ASN A 145 -9.58 18.97 -13.61
CA ASN A 145 -9.76 19.62 -14.89
C ASN A 145 -11.13 19.31 -15.55
N GLY A 146 -12.00 18.55 -14.88
CA GLY A 146 -13.35 18.25 -15.35
C GLY A 146 -13.45 17.14 -16.42
N TYR A 147 -12.46 16.24 -16.48
CA TYR A 147 -12.43 15.09 -17.38
C TYR A 147 -12.88 13.78 -16.70
#